data_AF-A0A6J2PQB0-F1
#
_entry.id   AF-A0A6J2PQB0-F1
#
_cell.length_a   1.000
_cell.length_b   1.000
_cell.length_c   1.000
_cell.angle_alpha   90.00
_cell.angle_beta   90.00
_cell.angle_gamma   90.00
#
_symmetry.space_group_name_H-M   'P 1'
#
loop_
_entity.id
_entity.type
_entity.pdbx_description
1 polymer ?
#
loop_
_entity_poly.entity_id
_entity_poly.type
_entity_poly.pdbx_seq_one_letter_code
_entity_poly.pdbx_strand_id
1 'polypeptide(L)'
;MRRADSKDKPSVYQRVVLKNASPYHYMKICLVLEDESTKLSAVDLKQFIISGLNNLYGEVGAALNFDLLKYDEDALTALLRVYSSGLVKLWSSLTLLGSYQNQTCAFRVLQVSRRHITRCPLCLSSEDTEDSPSHLWI
;
A
#
# COMPACT_ATOMS: atom_id res chain seq x y z
N MET A 1 -15.79 -62.84 19.90
CA MET A 1 -14.47 -62.39 19.41
C MET A 1 -14.44 -62.46 17.90
N ARG A 2 -14.37 -61.33 17.19
CA ARG A 2 -13.83 -61.18 15.81
C ARG A 2 -13.46 -59.71 15.57
N ARG A 3 -12.40 -59.52 14.80
CA ARG A 3 -11.38 -58.47 14.91
C ARG A 3 -11.80 -57.10 14.38
N ALA A 4 -11.22 -56.06 14.98
CA ALA A 4 -11.24 -54.69 14.50
C ALA A 4 -10.51 -54.57 13.16
N ASP A 5 -11.14 -53.92 12.19
CA ASP A 5 -10.51 -53.49 10.93
C ASP A 5 -10.00 -52.06 11.13
N SER A 6 -8.70 -51.94 11.42
CA SER A 6 -7.97 -50.68 11.48
C SER A 6 -7.75 -50.17 10.06
N LYS A 7 -8.59 -49.21 9.64
CA LYS A 7 -8.47 -48.54 8.33
C LYS A 7 -7.42 -47.44 8.41
N ASP A 8 -6.24 -47.74 7.86
CA ASP A 8 -5.15 -46.83 7.55
C ASP A 8 -5.64 -45.52 6.91
N LYS A 9 -5.31 -44.38 7.53
CA LYS A 9 -5.47 -43.06 6.92
C LYS A 9 -4.27 -42.84 5.97
N PRO A 10 -4.47 -42.54 4.69
CA PRO A 10 -3.34 -42.28 3.81
C PRO A 10 -2.72 -40.93 4.20
N SER A 11 -1.51 -40.96 4.76
CA SER A 11 -0.68 -39.77 5.00
C SER A 11 -0.11 -39.28 3.66
N VAL A 12 -0.95 -38.69 2.81
CA VAL A 12 -0.52 -38.10 1.55
C VAL A 12 0.06 -36.72 1.84
N TYR A 13 1.38 -36.63 1.87
CA TYR A 13 2.07 -35.35 1.89
C TYR A 13 2.04 -34.74 0.48
N GLN A 14 1.30 -33.64 0.30
CA GLN A 14 1.21 -32.94 -0.99
C GLN A 14 2.01 -31.63 -0.92
N ARG A 15 3.13 -31.57 -1.65
CA ARG A 15 3.90 -30.34 -1.84
C ARG A 15 3.31 -29.52 -2.98
N VAL A 16 2.49 -28.52 -2.65
CA VAL A 16 1.96 -27.57 -3.64
C VAL A 16 2.87 -26.35 -3.70
N VAL A 17 3.53 -26.15 -4.85
CA VAL A 17 4.33 -24.94 -5.11
C VAL A 17 3.51 -24.00 -5.97
N LEU A 18 2.93 -22.97 -5.34
CA LEU A 18 2.22 -21.92 -6.05
C LEU A 18 3.22 -20.88 -6.58
N LYS A 19 3.50 -20.93 -7.89
CA LYS A 19 4.31 -19.91 -8.57
C LYS A 19 3.39 -18.70 -8.84
N ASN A 20 3.71 -17.54 -8.23
CA ASN A 20 2.92 -16.30 -8.30
C ASN A 20 1.50 -16.38 -7.71
N ALA A 21 1.35 -16.85 -6.47
CA ALA A 21 0.07 -16.98 -5.77
C ALA A 21 -0.72 -15.67 -5.56
N SER A 22 -0.12 -14.51 -5.79
CA SER A 22 -0.74 -13.20 -5.51
C SER A 22 -0.52 -12.27 -6.71
N PRO A 23 -1.58 -11.94 -7.47
CA PRO A 23 -1.47 -10.97 -8.56
C PRO A 23 -1.40 -9.52 -8.05
N TYR A 24 -1.74 -9.31 -6.78
CA TYR A 24 -1.75 -8.01 -6.13
C TYR A 24 -0.46 -7.72 -5.38
N HIS A 25 -0.03 -6.47 -5.47
CA HIS A 25 1.08 -5.90 -4.71
C HIS A 25 0.52 -4.81 -3.80
N TYR A 26 1.04 -4.76 -2.58
CA TYR A 26 0.68 -3.76 -1.59
C TYR A 26 1.82 -2.77 -1.46
N MET A 27 1.48 -1.49 -1.31
CA MET A 27 2.44 -0.42 -1.23
C MET A 27 1.98 0.59 -0.19
N LYS A 28 2.83 0.84 0.80
CA LYS A 28 2.66 1.91 1.78
C LYS A 28 3.36 3.16 1.25
N ILE A 29 2.60 4.23 1.08
CA ILE A 29 3.10 5.54 0.69
C ILE A 29 2.86 6.52 1.82
N CYS A 30 3.73 7.51 1.91
CA CYS A 30 3.62 8.65 2.79
C CYS A 30 3.67 9.89 1.90
N LEU A 31 2.73 10.81 2.13
CA LEU A 31 2.69 12.09 1.45
C LEU A 31 3.24 13.15 2.39
N VAL A 32 4.26 13.86 1.96
CA VAL A 32 4.85 14.98 2.70
C VAL A 32 4.37 16.27 2.04
N LEU A 33 3.56 17.04 2.75
CA LEU A 33 3.17 18.39 2.36
C LEU A 33 4.03 19.41 3.11
N GLU A 34 4.21 20.57 2.49
CA GLU A 34 4.88 21.71 3.11
C GLU A 34 3.98 22.39 4.16
N ASP A 35 2.67 22.38 3.95
CA ASP A 35 1.68 22.97 4.85
C ASP A 35 0.94 21.89 5.67
N GLU A 36 1.16 21.86 6.99
CA GLU A 36 0.41 21.00 7.94
C GLU A 36 -1.09 21.33 8.04
N SER A 37 -1.51 22.47 7.50
CA SER A 37 -2.91 22.90 7.54
C SER A 37 -3.79 22.23 6.47
N THR A 38 -3.17 21.67 5.43
CA THR A 38 -3.89 21.06 4.31
C THR A 38 -4.18 19.60 4.62
N LYS A 39 -5.33 19.33 5.25
CA LYS A 39 -5.85 17.96 5.40
C LYS A 39 -6.33 17.46 4.04
N LEU A 40 -5.62 16.49 3.47
CA LEU A 40 -6.09 15.81 2.28
C LEU A 40 -7.03 14.67 2.69
N SER A 41 -8.19 14.56 2.04
CA SER A 41 -9.07 13.42 2.26
C SER A 41 -8.62 12.22 1.43
N ALA A 42 -9.09 11.02 1.78
CA ALA A 42 -8.90 9.81 0.99
C ALA A 42 -9.39 9.99 -0.46
N VAL A 43 -10.43 10.81 -0.66
CA VAL A 43 -10.99 11.12 -1.97
C VAL A 43 -10.01 11.97 -2.79
N ASP A 44 -9.44 13.01 -2.18
CA ASP A 44 -8.49 13.92 -2.84
C ASP A 44 -7.22 13.19 -3.19
N LEU A 45 -6.70 12.36 -2.28
CA LEU A 45 -5.53 11.52 -2.55
C LEU A 45 -5.79 10.59 -3.74
N LYS A 46 -6.96 9.95 -3.79
CA LYS A 46 -7.31 9.06 -4.92
C LYS A 46 -7.40 9.84 -6.23
N GLN A 47 -8.06 10.99 -6.23
CA GLN A 47 -8.16 11.85 -7.41
C GLN A 47 -6.79 12.37 -7.85
N PHE A 48 -5.92 12.71 -6.90
CA PHE A 48 -4.59 13.20 -7.19
C PHE A 48 -3.73 12.15 -7.88
N ILE A 49 -3.78 10.91 -7.40
CA ILE A 49 -3.12 9.77 -8.02
C ILE A 49 -3.66 9.52 -9.44
N ILE A 50 -4.98 9.55 -9.63
CA ILE A 50 -5.60 9.37 -10.95
C ILE A 50 -5.16 10.49 -11.91
N SER A 51 -5.12 11.73 -11.44
CA SER A 51 -4.69 12.89 -12.22
C SER A 51 -3.23 12.77 -12.65
N GLY A 52 -2.33 12.35 -11.76
CA GLY A 52 -0.92 12.11 -12.11
C GLY A 52 -0.73 10.97 -13.09
N LEU A 53 -1.48 9.88 -12.92
CA LEU A 53 -1.52 8.79 -13.88
C LEU A 53 -2.03 9.27 -15.25
N ASN A 54 -3.06 10.11 -15.27
CA ASN A 54 -3.59 10.68 -16.51
C ASN A 54 -2.55 11.58 -17.20
N ASN A 55 -1.83 12.41 -16.44
CA ASN A 55 -0.84 13.32 -16.99
C ASN A 55 0.37 12.60 -17.59
N LEU A 56 0.84 11.51 -16.96
CA LEU A 56 2.02 10.77 -17.42
C LEU A 56 1.73 9.66 -18.42
N TYR A 57 0.63 8.93 -18.23
CA TYR A 57 0.29 7.73 -18.99
C TYR A 57 -0.98 7.90 -19.85
N GLY A 58 -1.62 9.07 -19.80
CA GLY A 58 -2.88 9.35 -20.49
C GLY A 58 -4.08 8.64 -19.86
N GLU A 59 -5.18 8.63 -20.60
CA GLU A 59 -6.47 8.05 -20.17
C GLU A 59 -6.34 6.56 -19.81
N VAL A 60 -5.46 5.82 -20.51
CA VAL A 60 -5.17 4.40 -20.23
C VAL A 60 -4.51 4.21 -18.87
N GLY A 61 -3.71 5.18 -18.42
CA GLY A 61 -3.14 5.20 -17.08
C GLY A 61 -4.17 5.52 -16.01
N ALA A 62 -5.06 6.48 -16.28
CA ALA A 62 -6.15 6.84 -15.38
C ALA A 62 -7.16 5.69 -15.15
N ALA A 63 -7.36 4.84 -16.16
CA ALA A 63 -8.21 3.65 -16.08
C ALA A 63 -7.62 2.49 -15.25
N LEU A 64 -6.44 2.69 -14.64
CA LEU A 64 -5.78 1.66 -13.85
C LEU A 64 -6.54 1.42 -12.54
N ASN A 65 -6.98 0.18 -12.34
CA ASN A 65 -7.70 -0.21 -11.13
C ASN A 65 -6.71 -0.42 -9.98
N PHE A 66 -6.68 0.54 -9.06
CA PHE A 66 -6.01 0.42 -7.77
C PHE A 66 -7.02 0.66 -6.65
N ASP A 67 -6.72 0.08 -5.49
CA ASP A 67 -7.60 0.08 -4.34
C ASP A 67 -6.86 0.67 -3.14
N LEU A 68 -7.52 1.57 -2.41
CA LEU A 68 -6.95 2.22 -1.23
C LEU A 68 -7.53 1.54 0.01
N LEU A 69 -6.69 0.81 0.75
CA LEU A 69 -7.12 -0.02 1.87
C LEU A 69 -7.20 0.75 3.18
N LYS A 70 -6.17 1.54 3.46
CA LYS A 70 -6.05 2.32 4.70
C LYS A 70 -5.55 3.70 4.32
N TYR A 71 -6.22 4.72 4.82
CA TYR A 71 -5.78 6.10 4.75
C TYR A 71 -5.73 6.67 6.16
N ASP A 72 -4.63 7.32 6.47
CA ASP A 72 -4.42 8.04 7.71
C ASP A 72 -4.19 9.51 7.35
N GLU A 73 -5.11 10.38 7.82
CA GLU A 73 -5.09 11.82 7.53
C GLU A 73 -4.02 12.55 8.33
N ASP A 74 -3.74 12.08 9.55
CA ASP A 74 -2.79 12.72 10.46
C ASP A 74 -1.34 12.41 10.04
N ALA A 75 -1.03 11.15 9.73
CA ALA A 75 0.28 10.75 9.23
C ALA A 75 0.44 10.91 7.71
N LEU A 76 -0.62 11.29 6.99
CA LEU A 76 -0.67 11.35 5.52
C LEU A 76 -0.15 10.07 4.85
N THR A 77 -0.42 8.92 5.50
CA THR A 77 0.01 7.61 5.01
C THR A 77 -1.15 6.86 4.39
N ALA A 78 -0.88 6.23 3.25
CA ALA A 78 -1.85 5.44 2.54
C ALA A 78 -1.31 4.05 2.20
N LEU A 79 -2.17 3.05 2.33
CA LEU A 79 -1.89 1.68 1.88
C LEU A 79 -2.69 1.40 0.62
N LEU A 80 -1.97 1.21 -0.49
CA LEU A 80 -2.55 0.92 -1.79
C LEU A 80 -2.33 -0.54 -2.19
N ARG A 81 -3.32 -1.11 -2.86
CA ARG A 81 -3.25 -2.38 -3.55
C ARG A 81 -3.34 -2.16 -5.05
N VAL A 82 -2.38 -2.74 -5.77
CA VAL A 82 -2.23 -2.57 -7.21
C VAL A 82 -1.98 -3.93 -7.84
N TYR A 83 -2.44 -4.11 -9.07
CA TYR A 83 -2.07 -5.28 -9.85
C TYR A 83 -0.59 -5.24 -10.24
N SER A 84 0.06 -6.40 -10.36
CA SER A 84 1.49 -6.49 -10.70
C SER A 84 1.87 -5.80 -12.02
N SER A 85 0.95 -5.74 -12.98
CA SER A 85 1.13 -5.05 -14.27
C SER A 85 1.12 -3.52 -14.14
N GLY A 86 0.50 -3.01 -13.08
CA GLY A 86 0.25 -1.58 -12.88
C GLY A 86 1.16 -0.91 -11.87
N LEU A 87 1.84 -1.70 -11.02
CA LEU A 87 2.68 -1.20 -9.93
C LEU A 87 3.74 -0.21 -10.42
N VAL A 88 4.46 -0.56 -11.49
CA VAL A 88 5.56 0.27 -12.01
C VAL A 88 5.03 1.62 -12.51
N LYS A 89 3.89 1.62 -13.22
CA LYS A 89 3.25 2.84 -13.73
C LYS A 89 2.74 3.73 -12.61
N LEU A 90 2.15 3.11 -11.58
CA LEU A 90 1.71 3.86 -10.42
C LEU A 90 2.90 4.50 -9.70
N TRP A 91 3.92 3.71 -9.39
CA TRP A 91 5.05 4.19 -8.60
C TRP A 91 5.82 5.32 -9.29
N SER A 92 6.14 5.15 -10.58
CA SER A 92 6.78 6.22 -11.35
C SER A 92 5.95 7.51 -11.36
N SER A 93 4.61 7.40 -11.50
CA SER A 93 3.74 8.58 -11.45
C SER A 93 3.75 9.25 -10.08
N LEU A 94 3.71 8.48 -8.99
CA LEU A 94 3.78 9.02 -7.63
C LEU A 94 5.10 9.75 -7.37
N THR A 95 6.23 9.17 -7.79
CA THR A 95 7.54 9.82 -7.58
C THR A 95 7.72 11.08 -8.41
N LEU A 96 7.03 11.20 -9.55
CA LEU A 96 7.08 12.40 -10.39
C LEU A 96 6.03 13.46 -10.01
N LEU A 97 4.98 13.05 -9.29
CA LEU A 97 3.97 13.96 -8.75
C LEU A 97 4.60 14.83 -7.65
N GLY A 98 4.79 16.10 -7.98
CA GLY A 98 5.46 17.07 -7.11
C GLY A 98 4.59 18.26 -6.67
N SER A 99 3.37 18.40 -7.22
CA SER A 99 2.52 19.55 -6.95
C SER A 99 1.04 19.22 -6.98
N TYR A 100 0.31 19.75 -6.00
CA TYR A 100 -1.15 19.69 -5.93
C TYR A 100 -1.69 21.04 -5.44
N GLN A 101 -2.65 21.61 -6.16
CA GLN A 101 -3.30 22.89 -5.81
C GLN A 101 -2.30 23.99 -5.39
N ASN A 102 -1.25 24.18 -6.19
CA ASN A 102 -0.24 25.22 -5.97
C ASN A 102 0.67 25.03 -4.72
N GLN A 103 0.57 23.89 -4.04
CA GLN A 103 1.45 23.46 -2.96
C GLN A 103 2.42 22.38 -3.44
N THR A 104 3.65 22.43 -2.95
CA THR A 104 4.67 21.41 -3.17
C THR A 104 4.34 20.18 -2.31
N CYS A 105 4.17 19.05 -2.98
CA CYS A 105 3.82 17.78 -2.34
C CYS A 105 4.82 16.72 -2.79
N ALA A 106 5.36 15.93 -1.86
CA ALA A 106 6.31 14.88 -2.19
C ALA A 106 5.78 13.52 -1.72
N PHE A 107 5.64 12.57 -2.65
CA PHE A 107 5.35 11.19 -2.30
C PHE A 107 6.63 10.44 -1.95
N ARG A 108 6.65 9.87 -0.75
CA ARG A 108 7.67 8.92 -0.30
C ARG A 108 7.08 7.53 -0.24
N VAL A 109 7.76 6.60 -0.90
CA VAL A 109 7.36 5.20 -0.88
C VAL A 109 8.10 4.52 0.25
N LEU A 110 7.38 4.18 1.31
CA LEU A 110 7.96 3.57 2.50
C LEU A 110 8.26 2.09 2.26
N GLN A 111 7.28 1.38 1.72
CA GLN A 111 7.39 -0.06 1.58
C GLN A 111 6.55 -0.60 0.43
N VAL A 112 7.12 -1.54 -0.33
CA VAL A 112 6.38 -2.32 -1.32
C VAL A 112 6.49 -3.79 -0.96
N SER A 113 5.37 -4.51 -0.97
CA SER A 113 5.30 -5.91 -0.61
C SER A 113 4.46 -6.68 -1.61
N ARG A 114 5.06 -7.71 -2.21
CA ARG A 114 4.40 -8.63 -3.14
C ARG A 114 3.57 -9.71 -2.44
N ARG A 115 3.78 -9.89 -1.13
CA ARG A 115 3.12 -10.90 -0.31
C ARG A 115 2.21 -10.19 0.70
N HIS A 116 1.04 -10.75 0.97
CA HIS A 116 0.09 -10.25 1.97
C HIS A 116 0.84 -9.96 3.28
N ILE A 117 0.71 -8.73 3.79
CA ILE A 117 1.56 -8.17 4.85
C ILE A 117 1.52 -8.96 6.17
N THR A 118 0.54 -9.85 6.34
CA THR A 118 0.36 -10.71 7.52
C THR A 118 1.44 -11.78 7.75
N ARG A 119 2.51 -11.83 6.96
CA ARG A 119 3.61 -12.81 7.16
C ARG A 119 5.03 -12.22 7.10
N CYS A 120 5.17 -10.90 7.10
CA CYS A 120 6.48 -10.24 7.24
C CYS A 120 6.55 -9.52 8.60
N PRO A 121 7.36 -10.01 9.55
CA PRO A 121 7.58 -9.32 10.83
C PRO A 121 8.40 -8.02 10.70
N LEU A 122 9.00 -7.73 9.54
CA LEU A 122 9.82 -6.52 9.33
C LEU A 122 9.02 -5.23 9.06
N CYS A 123 7.70 -5.31 8.87
CA CYS A 123 6.91 -4.20 8.36
C CYS A 123 6.00 -3.55 9.41
N LEU A 124 5.92 -4.13 10.60
CA LEU A 124 5.12 -3.64 11.72
C LEU A 124 5.91 -2.68 12.62
N SER A 125 7.13 -2.30 12.21
CA SER A 125 8.08 -1.51 13.02
C SER A 125 8.32 -0.11 12.48
N SER A 126 7.33 0.52 11.84
CA SER A 126 7.43 1.91 11.41
C SER A 126 6.15 2.69 11.71
N GLU A 127 5.62 2.47 12.91
CA GLU A 127 4.76 3.41 13.64
C GLU A 127 5.53 3.75 14.92
N ASP A 128 6.70 4.38 14.76
CA ASP A 128 7.46 4.98 15.85
C ASP A 128 7.67 6.47 15.52
N THR A 129 6.75 7.25 16.08
CA THR A 129 6.99 8.51 16.81
C THR A 129 7.64 9.67 16.05
N GLU A 130 6.82 10.68 15.72
CA GLU A 130 7.16 12.08 15.98
C GLU A 130 5.87 12.81 16.38
N ASP A 131 5.46 12.59 17.64
CA ASP A 131 4.61 13.50 18.39
C ASP A 131 5.54 14.65 18.86
N SER A 132 5.34 15.84 18.29
CA SER A 132 5.82 17.12 18.82
C SER A 132 4.62 18.07 18.88
N PRO A 133 4.57 19.08 19.76
CA PRO A 133 5.59 19.54 20.70
C PRO A 133 5.09 19.65 22.16
N SER A 134 5.97 19.36 23.11
CA SER A 134 5.82 19.83 24.50
C SER A 134 6.12 21.33 24.55
N HIS A 135 5.14 22.14 24.22
CA HIS A 135 5.09 23.56 24.57
C HIS A 135 3.99 23.75 25.60
N LEU A 136 4.28 23.44 26.87
CA LEU A 136 3.60 24.05 28.01
C LEU A 136 4.37 23.76 29.31
N TRP A 137 4.36 24.78 30.18
CA TRP A 137 4.81 24.86 31.58
C TRP A 137 6.19 25.49 31.86
N ILE A 138 6.09 26.82 32.08
CA ILE A 138 6.81 27.69 33.03
C ILE A 138 8.20 28.18 32.62
#